data_AF-A0A023NBD4-F1
#
_entry.id   AF-A0A023NBD4-F1
#
_cell.length_a   1.000
_cell.length_b   1.000
_cell.length_c   1.000
_cell.angle_alpha   90.00
_cell.angle_beta   90.00
_cell.angle_gamma   90.00
#
_symmetry.space_group_name_H-M   'P 1'
#
loop_
_entity.id
_entity.type
_entity.pdbx_description
1 polymer ?
#
loop_
_entity_poly.entity_id
_entity_poly.type
_entity_poly.pdbx_seq_one_letter_code
_entity_poly.pdbx_strand_id
1 'polypeptide(L)'
;CKASCGWSGKASLKSGPVQSCDASDKPLNDQGSTTSGCNGGTAYTCSTQQPFEVNSTVSYGFAAAVVLGKKETDTCCACYELTFTSTAIKGKKMVVQVTNTGTDLNSNHFDLQI
;
A
#
# COMPACT_ATOMS: atom_id res chain seq x y z
N CYS A 1 4.50 -7.51 7.24
CA CYS A 1 3.13 -7.74 7.77
C CYS A 1 2.15 -7.91 6.61
N LYS A 2 0.94 -8.41 6.83
CA LYS A 2 -0.17 -8.19 5.88
C LYS A 2 -0.58 -6.72 5.91
N ALA A 3 -0.76 -6.11 4.73
CA ALA A 3 -1.18 -4.72 4.60
C ALA A 3 -2.64 -4.51 5.06
N SER A 4 -2.98 -3.34 5.62
CA SER A 4 -4.29 -3.11 6.23
C SER A 4 -5.44 -3.14 5.21
N CYS A 5 -5.24 -2.68 3.98
CA CYS A 5 -6.23 -2.83 2.91
C CYS A 5 -6.34 -4.26 2.38
N GLY A 6 -5.53 -5.19 2.89
CA GLY A 6 -5.61 -6.63 2.66
C GLY A 6 -6.67 -7.35 3.49
N TRP A 7 -7.35 -6.65 4.42
CA TRP A 7 -8.48 -7.19 5.17
C TRP A 7 -9.81 -6.95 4.44
N SER A 8 -10.70 -7.94 4.46
CA SER A 8 -12.05 -7.80 3.92
C SER A 8 -12.85 -6.70 4.63
N GLY A 9 -13.66 -5.95 3.88
CA GLY A 9 -14.57 -4.94 4.44
C GLY A 9 -13.93 -3.59 4.79
N LYS A 10 -12.64 -3.40 4.46
CA LYS A 10 -11.94 -2.12 4.69
C LYS A 10 -12.37 -0.98 3.76
N ALA A 11 -12.79 -1.32 2.54
CA ALA A 11 -13.36 -0.40 1.56
C ALA A 11 -14.27 -1.17 0.59
N SER A 12 -15.09 -0.46 -0.17
CA SER A 12 -15.84 -1.04 -1.28
C SER A 12 -14.93 -1.10 -2.50
N LEU A 13 -14.40 -2.29 -2.79
CA LEU A 13 -13.39 -2.52 -3.82
C LEU A 13 -13.96 -3.37 -4.96
N LYS A 14 -13.57 -3.06 -6.20
CA LYS A 14 -14.08 -3.74 -7.41
C LYS A 14 -13.79 -5.25 -7.43
N SER A 15 -12.63 -5.65 -6.91
CA SER A 15 -12.08 -7.01 -7.06
C SER A 15 -11.66 -7.66 -5.75
N GLY A 16 -12.01 -7.08 -4.61
CA GLY A 16 -11.59 -7.56 -3.28
C GLY A 16 -10.40 -6.79 -2.69
N PRO A 17 -9.93 -7.20 -1.50
CA PRO A 17 -8.85 -6.54 -0.76
C PRO A 17 -7.49 -6.69 -1.46
N VAL A 18 -6.50 -5.93 -0.98
CA VAL A 18 -5.11 -6.04 -1.47
C VAL A 18 -4.60 -7.47 -1.26
N GLN A 19 -4.03 -8.04 -2.33
CA GLN A 19 -3.48 -9.39 -2.33
C GLN A 19 -2.41 -9.55 -1.23
N SER A 20 -2.51 -10.59 -0.42
CA SER A 20 -1.44 -11.02 0.49
C SER A 20 -0.79 -12.30 -0.01
N CYS A 21 0.42 -12.59 0.42
CA CYS A 21 1.17 -13.80 0.05
C CYS A 21 1.58 -14.60 1.29
N ASP A 22 1.83 -15.89 1.11
CA ASP A 22 2.47 -16.72 2.14
C ASP A 22 3.97 -16.41 2.28
N ALA A 23 4.65 -17.10 3.20
CA ALA A 23 6.09 -16.92 3.44
C ALA A 23 6.98 -17.31 2.23
N SER A 24 6.44 -18.04 1.25
CA SER A 24 7.11 -18.41 0.01
C SER A 24 6.68 -17.51 -1.16
N ASP A 25 6.09 -16.35 -0.87
CA ASP A 25 5.62 -15.36 -1.83
C ASP A 25 4.51 -15.88 -2.78
N LYS A 26 3.74 -16.89 -2.35
CA LYS A 26 2.59 -17.38 -3.13
C LYS A 26 1.33 -16.60 -2.76
N PRO A 27 0.56 -16.09 -3.75
CA PRO A 27 -0.69 -15.37 -3.49
C PRO A 27 -1.71 -16.21 -2.72
N LEU A 28 -2.26 -15.62 -1.65
CA LEU A 28 -3.35 -16.16 -0.86
C LEU A 28 -4.71 -15.76 -1.45
N ASN A 29 -5.41 -16.68 -2.09
CA ASN A 29 -6.70 -16.43 -2.75
C ASN A 29 -7.89 -16.66 -1.80
N ASP A 30 -7.83 -16.06 -0.61
CA ASP A 30 -8.76 -16.32 0.50
C ASP A 30 -9.61 -15.10 0.90
N GLN A 31 -9.68 -14.10 0.02
CA GLN A 31 -10.39 -12.83 0.25
C GLN A 31 -9.95 -12.09 1.52
N GLY A 32 -8.68 -12.23 1.90
CA GLY A 32 -8.12 -11.55 3.06
C GLY A 32 -8.50 -12.20 4.38
N SER A 33 -8.84 -13.49 4.39
CA SER A 33 -9.19 -14.23 5.61
C SER A 33 -7.96 -14.55 6.48
N THR A 34 -6.82 -14.89 5.88
CA THR A 34 -5.62 -15.30 6.61
C THR A 34 -5.05 -14.16 7.45
N THR A 35 -4.72 -14.49 8.70
CA THR A 35 -4.14 -13.57 9.68
C THR A 35 -2.74 -13.11 9.27
N SER A 36 -2.43 -11.84 9.53
CA SER A 36 -1.10 -11.26 9.32
C SER A 36 -0.01 -12.06 10.04
N GLY A 37 1.12 -12.29 9.39
CA GLY A 37 2.32 -12.85 10.02
C GLY A 37 2.85 -12.01 11.18
N CYS A 38 2.58 -10.70 11.19
CA CYS A 38 2.92 -9.84 12.33
C CYS A 38 2.01 -10.03 13.55
N ASN A 39 0.90 -10.75 13.38
CA ASN A 39 -0.04 -11.11 14.44
C ASN A 39 -0.07 -12.63 14.67
N GLY A 40 1.02 -13.33 14.35
CA GLY A 40 1.14 -14.78 14.51
C GLY A 40 0.47 -15.64 13.42
N GLY A 41 0.00 -15.03 12.33
CA GLY A 41 -0.55 -15.74 11.17
C GLY A 41 0.49 -16.05 10.09
N THR A 42 0.03 -16.21 8.85
CA THR A 42 0.87 -16.63 7.71
C THR A 42 0.70 -15.75 6.46
N ALA A 43 0.01 -14.60 6.57
CA ALA A 43 -0.12 -13.63 5.49
C ALA A 43 0.91 -12.50 5.59
N TYR A 44 1.58 -12.22 4.48
CA TYR A 44 2.61 -11.18 4.32
C TYR A 44 2.30 -10.33 3.09
N THR A 45 2.98 -9.20 2.94
CA THR A 45 2.94 -8.44 1.69
C THR A 45 3.67 -9.22 0.58
N CYS A 46 3.11 -9.25 -0.62
CA CYS A 46 3.71 -9.90 -1.79
C CYS A 46 4.90 -9.10 -2.34
N SER A 47 5.91 -9.79 -2.88
CA SER A 47 7.07 -9.15 -3.53
C SER A 47 6.68 -8.35 -4.78
N THR A 48 5.59 -8.73 -5.45
CA THR A 48 5.02 -7.98 -6.59
C THR A 48 4.51 -6.59 -6.19
N GLN A 49 4.45 -6.27 -4.89
CA GLN A 49 4.11 -4.96 -4.35
C GLN A 49 5.37 -4.11 -4.04
N GLN A 50 6.44 -4.32 -4.79
CA GLN A 50 7.64 -3.48 -4.80
C GLN A 50 7.51 -2.34 -5.81
N PRO A 51 8.21 -1.21 -5.58
CA PRO A 51 8.21 -0.10 -6.53
C PRO A 51 9.04 -0.45 -7.76
N PHE A 52 8.67 0.11 -8.91
CA PHE A 52 9.41 -0.05 -10.14
C PHE A 52 9.49 1.27 -10.92
N GLU A 53 10.58 1.43 -11.67
CA GLU A 53 10.78 2.56 -12.54
C GLU A 53 10.01 2.36 -13.85
N VAL A 54 9.27 3.39 -14.29
CA VAL A 54 8.70 3.44 -15.64
C VAL A 54 9.69 4.12 -16.58
N ASN A 55 10.29 5.22 -16.13
CA ASN A 55 11.39 5.92 -16.77
C ASN A 55 12.13 6.80 -15.75
N SER A 56 13.14 7.53 -16.20
CA SER A 56 14.02 8.33 -15.35
C SER A 56 13.33 9.41 -14.51
N THR A 57 12.07 9.78 -14.82
CA THR A 57 11.31 10.80 -14.07
C THR A 57 10.03 10.26 -13.42
N VAL A 58 9.59 9.03 -13.72
CA VAL A 58 8.35 8.45 -13.20
C VAL A 58 8.57 7.02 -12.70
N SER A 59 8.16 6.78 -11.46
CA SER A 59 8.09 5.44 -10.84
C SER A 59 6.67 5.10 -10.41
N TYR A 60 6.37 3.81 -10.28
CA TYR A 60 5.12 3.29 -9.73
C TYR A 60 5.44 2.49 -8.47
N GLY A 61 4.49 2.41 -7.54
CA GLY A 61 4.67 1.59 -6.35
C GLY A 61 3.48 1.63 -5.40
N PHE A 62 3.76 1.38 -4.13
CA PHE A 62 2.76 1.20 -3.09
C PHE A 62 3.16 1.99 -1.84
N ALA A 63 2.18 2.36 -1.03
CA ALA A 63 2.43 3.11 0.18
C ALA A 63 1.45 2.76 1.29
N ALA A 64 1.88 2.95 2.54
CA ALA A 64 0.95 3.24 3.62
C ALA A 64 0.67 4.75 3.62
N ALA A 65 -0.58 5.17 3.85
CA ALA A 65 -0.90 6.60 3.84
C ALA A 65 -1.86 7.02 4.96
N VAL A 66 -1.63 8.23 5.44
CA VAL A 66 -2.58 9.05 6.21
C VAL A 66 -2.89 10.27 5.36
N VAL A 67 -4.16 10.46 5.01
CA VAL A 67 -4.62 11.65 4.28
C VAL A 67 -5.61 12.38 5.17
N LEU A 68 -5.29 13.62 5.52
CA LEU A 68 -6.03 14.41 6.48
C LEU A 68 -7.49 14.56 6.05
N GLY A 69 -8.42 14.24 6.96
CA GLY A 69 -9.85 14.27 6.69
C GLY A 69 -10.38 13.10 5.87
N LYS A 70 -9.57 12.07 5.60
CA LYS A 70 -9.97 10.82 4.95
C LYS A 70 -9.86 9.64 5.91
N LYS A 71 -10.80 8.71 5.80
CA LYS A 71 -10.76 7.43 6.52
C LYS A 71 -10.05 6.39 5.66
N GLU A 72 -9.65 5.27 6.28
CA GLU A 72 -9.11 4.10 5.56
C GLU A 72 -10.07 3.62 4.45
N THR A 73 -11.39 3.74 4.64
CA THR A 73 -12.41 3.44 3.62
C THR A 73 -12.31 4.29 2.36
N ASP A 74 -11.76 5.50 2.48
CA ASP A 74 -11.61 6.45 1.37
C ASP A 74 -10.25 6.30 0.67
N THR A 75 -9.23 5.80 1.38
CA THR A 75 -7.86 5.75 0.89
C THR A 75 -7.44 4.35 0.44
N CYS A 76 -8.04 3.28 0.97
CA CYS A 76 -7.67 1.94 0.58
C CYS A 76 -7.84 1.71 -0.92
N CYS A 77 -6.76 1.24 -1.55
CA CYS A 77 -6.61 1.03 -2.99
C CYS A 77 -6.72 2.28 -3.88
N ALA A 78 -6.85 3.48 -3.29
CA ALA A 78 -6.77 4.73 -4.04
C ALA A 78 -5.34 4.95 -4.56
N CYS A 79 -5.22 5.60 -5.72
CA CYS A 79 -3.93 5.96 -6.31
C CYS A 79 -3.69 7.47 -6.21
N TYR A 80 -2.46 7.84 -5.90
CA TYR A 80 -2.01 9.23 -5.82
C TYR A 80 -0.75 9.41 -6.67
N GLU A 81 -0.68 10.50 -7.44
CA GLU A 81 0.56 10.95 -8.06
C GLU A 81 1.28 11.90 -7.09
N LEU A 82 2.44 11.48 -6.61
CA LEU A 82 3.32 12.29 -5.77
C LEU A 82 4.35 12.98 -6.66
N THR A 83 4.56 14.28 -6.45
CA THR A 83 5.69 15.01 -7.03
C THR A 83 6.65 15.39 -5.91
N PHE A 84 7.89 14.91 -5.96
CA PHE A 84 8.87 15.19 -4.92
C PHE A 84 9.31 16.65 -4.97
N THR A 85 9.34 17.33 -3.83
CA THR A 85 9.61 18.78 -3.74
C THR A 85 11.00 19.12 -3.21
N SER A 86 11.75 18.12 -2.73
CA SER A 86 13.07 18.26 -2.09
C SER A 86 13.98 17.05 -2.37
N THR A 87 15.20 17.06 -1.82
CA THR A 87 16.27 16.05 -2.01
C THR A 87 16.80 15.94 -3.44
N ALA A 88 17.59 14.89 -3.74
CA ALA A 88 18.17 14.63 -5.06
C ALA A 88 17.13 14.23 -6.13
N ILE A 89 15.91 13.84 -5.73
CA ILE A 89 14.84 13.42 -6.65
C ILE A 89 13.75 14.48 -6.86
N LYS A 90 14.00 15.74 -6.44
CA LYS A 90 13.05 16.84 -6.64
C LYS A 90 12.59 16.93 -8.10
N GLY A 91 11.28 17.06 -8.31
CA GLY A 91 10.63 17.13 -9.62
C GLY A 91 10.31 15.77 -10.24
N LYS A 92 10.90 14.67 -9.76
CA LYS A 92 10.46 13.32 -10.15
C LYS A 92 9.07 13.02 -9.58
N LYS A 93 8.38 12.09 -10.21
CA LYS A 93 7.03 11.66 -9.85
C LYS A 93 6.99 10.20 -9.43
N MET A 94 6.11 9.87 -8.50
CA MET A 94 5.79 8.49 -8.17
C MET A 94 4.28 8.31 -8.06
N VAL A 95 3.71 7.39 -8.83
CA VAL A 95 2.31 6.99 -8.69
C VAL A 95 2.24 5.84 -7.69
N VAL A 96 1.53 6.05 -6.59
CA VAL A 96 1.41 5.04 -5.53
C VAL A 96 -0.02 4.58 -5.37
N GLN A 97 -0.22 3.27 -5.20
CA GLN A 97 -1.45 2.73 -4.64
C GLN A 97 -1.33 2.65 -3.12
N VAL A 98 -2.32 3.17 -2.39
CA VAL A 98 -2.37 3.02 -0.94
C VAL A 98 -2.86 1.63 -0.57
N THR A 99 -2.00 0.82 0.05
CA THR A 99 -2.29 -0.56 0.46
C THR A 99 -2.39 -0.72 1.97
N ASN A 100 -1.94 0.27 2.72
CA ASN A 100 -1.91 0.24 4.18
C ASN A 100 -2.26 1.62 4.75
N THR A 101 -2.69 1.67 6.00
CA THR A 101 -2.82 2.92 6.76
C THR A 101 -1.65 3.04 7.74
N GLY A 102 -0.96 4.18 7.70
CA GLY A 102 0.08 4.51 8.69
C GLY A 102 -0.56 4.86 10.04
N THR A 103 0.23 4.88 11.11
CA THR A 103 -0.25 5.37 12.41
C THR A 103 -0.53 6.87 12.34
N ASP A 104 -1.55 7.33 13.08
CA ASP A 104 -2.01 8.73 13.07
C ASP A 104 -0.86 9.72 13.24
N LEU A 105 -0.60 10.46 12.17
CA LEU A 105 0.22 11.65 12.17
C LEU A 105 -0.71 12.84 11.92
N ASN A 106 -0.40 13.97 12.52
CA ASN A 106 -1.23 15.18 12.48
C ASN A 106 -1.19 15.88 11.10
N SER A 107 -0.78 15.18 10.04
CA SER A 107 -0.50 15.68 8.70
C SER A 107 -0.64 14.58 7.66
N ASN A 108 -0.71 14.98 6.37
CA ASN A 108 -0.63 14.04 5.27
C ASN A 108 0.73 13.32 5.28
N HIS A 109 0.72 12.00 5.20
CA HIS A 109 1.91 11.17 5.26
C HIS A 109 1.80 9.98 4.31
N PHE A 110 2.90 9.67 3.62
CA PHE A 110 3.03 8.52 2.73
C PHE A 110 4.32 7.77 3.10
N ASP A 111 4.19 6.59 3.69
CA ASP A 111 5.30 5.65 3.86
C ASP A 111 5.41 4.80 2.60
N LEU A 112 6.41 5.10 1.77
CA LEU A 112 6.66 4.36 0.54
C LEU A 112 7.17 2.96 0.87
N GLN A 113 6.54 1.94 0.29
CA GLN A 113 7.04 0.57 0.37
C GLN A 113 8.19 0.40 -0.61
N ILE A 114 9.38 0.06 -0.12
CA ILE A 114 10.62 -0.12 -0.88
C ILE A 114 11.25 -1.45 -0.48
#